data_AF-A0A261D9P0-F1
#
_entry.id   AF-A0A261D9P0-F1
#
_cell.length_a   1.000
_cell.length_b   1.000
_cell.length_c   1.000
_cell.angle_alpha   90.00
_cell.angle_beta   90.00
_cell.angle_gamma   90.00
#
_symmetry.space_group_name_H-M   'P 1'
#
loop_
_entity.id
_entity.type
_entity.pdbx_description
1 polymer ?
#
loop_
_entity_poly.entity_id
_entity_poly.type
_entity_poly.pdbx_seq_one_letter_code
_entity_poly.pdbx_strand_id
1 'polypeptide(L)'
;MWDKAIKYLENYQDSPACKNLKAIAYSCLASIAEHDSANETAFAYYAKAIEANSHLPKIYEKLGQLLFNKGEYAKAIDCYKVVNNEFEIKACFKAWLKQDKKNPDIMLKQAEYFESIGLFEKAKTYYHHAFSLSQDEDFKAVAYNKIAKIMDNVTAQRQNFATKAQEHDFYNYDMVNEEFTKNLLGDVVEKCDLY
;
A
#
# COMPACT_ATOMS: atom_id res chain seq x y z
N MET A 1 -23.49 2.68 16.88
CA MET A 1 -23.03 1.82 18.01
C MET A 1 -21.51 1.91 18.16
N TRP A 2 -20.77 1.89 17.04
CA TRP A 2 -19.31 2.07 17.00
C TRP A 2 -18.81 3.44 17.45
N ASP A 3 -19.54 4.53 17.15
CA ASP A 3 -19.12 5.90 17.55
C ASP A 3 -19.03 6.08 19.07
N LYS A 4 -20.00 5.50 19.79
CA LYS A 4 -19.99 5.49 21.27
C LYS A 4 -18.83 4.65 21.81
N ALA A 5 -18.50 3.54 21.14
CA ALA A 5 -17.37 2.70 21.53
C ALA A 5 -16.05 3.42 21.31
N ILE A 6 -15.88 4.11 20.17
CA ILE A 6 -14.70 4.92 19.86
C ILE A 6 -14.50 6.01 20.92
N LYS A 7 -15.55 6.77 21.24
CA LYS A 7 -15.49 7.82 22.28
C LYS A 7 -15.11 7.27 23.66
N TYR A 8 -15.54 6.06 23.99
CA TYR A 8 -15.14 5.42 25.24
C TYR A 8 -13.66 5.00 25.22
N LEU A 9 -13.18 4.47 24.09
CA LEU A 9 -11.78 4.07 23.91
C LEU A 9 -10.81 5.27 23.92
N GLU A 10 -11.30 6.47 23.59
CA GLU A 10 -10.52 7.71 23.68
C GLU A 10 -10.10 8.08 25.10
N ASN A 11 -10.74 7.56 26.14
CA ASN A 11 -10.31 7.77 27.52
C ASN A 11 -9.11 6.89 27.92
N TYR A 12 -8.71 5.95 27.05
CA TYR A 12 -7.68 4.94 27.32
C TYR A 12 -6.70 4.79 26.15
N GLN A 13 -6.29 5.91 25.54
CA GLN A 13 -5.52 5.92 24.28
C GLN A 13 -4.14 5.27 24.39
N ASP A 14 -3.55 5.25 25.59
CA ASP A 14 -2.21 4.70 25.82
C ASP A 14 -2.19 3.17 25.82
N SER A 15 -3.34 2.51 25.96
CA SER A 15 -3.44 1.05 25.98
C SER A 15 -3.34 0.47 24.56
N PRO A 16 -2.37 -0.43 24.28
CA PRO A 16 -2.27 -1.10 22.98
C PRO A 16 -3.54 -1.87 22.59
N ALA A 17 -4.23 -2.46 23.58
CA ALA A 17 -5.50 -3.16 23.34
C ALA A 17 -6.60 -2.18 22.89
N CYS A 18 -6.63 -0.97 23.47
CA CYS A 18 -7.60 0.06 23.10
C CYS A 18 -7.31 0.63 21.70
N LYS A 19 -6.03 0.84 21.36
CA LYS A 19 -5.60 1.21 20.00
C LYS A 19 -6.08 0.18 18.96
N ASN A 20 -5.86 -1.09 19.24
CA ASN A 20 -6.31 -2.17 18.38
C ASN A 20 -7.84 -2.20 18.22
N LEU A 21 -8.59 -2.11 19.32
CA LEU A 21 -10.05 -2.07 19.28
C LEU A 21 -10.59 -0.83 18.54
N LYS A 22 -9.94 0.32 18.68
CA LYS A 22 -10.29 1.56 17.98
C LYS A 22 -10.13 1.38 16.47
N ALA A 23 -9.02 0.79 16.04
CA ALA A 23 -8.78 0.49 14.63
C ALA A 23 -9.79 -0.51 14.05
N ILE A 24 -10.13 -1.56 14.82
CA ILE A 24 -11.19 -2.51 14.43
C ILE A 24 -12.52 -1.78 14.26
N ALA A 25 -12.91 -0.93 15.22
CA ALA A 25 -14.16 -0.18 15.15
C ALA A 25 -14.23 0.73 13.91
N TYR A 26 -13.16 1.45 13.60
CA TYR A 26 -13.08 2.25 12.38
C TYR A 26 -13.14 1.40 11.11
N SER A 27 -12.49 0.22 11.08
CA SER A 27 -12.58 -0.69 9.93
C SER A 27 -14.02 -1.19 9.68
N CYS A 28 -14.79 -1.40 10.75
CA CYS A 28 -16.20 -1.75 10.65
C CYS A 28 -17.04 -0.59 10.10
N LEU A 29 -16.81 0.64 10.57
CA LEU A 29 -17.47 1.84 10.04
C LEU A 29 -17.15 2.05 8.55
N ALA A 30 -15.89 1.83 8.15
CA ALA A 30 -15.48 1.89 6.76
C ALA A 30 -16.24 0.87 5.89
N SER A 31 -16.33 -0.38 6.35
CA SER A 31 -17.06 -1.44 5.64
C SER A 31 -18.56 -1.12 5.49
N ILE A 32 -19.18 -0.48 6.48
CA ILE A 32 -20.58 -0.01 6.38
C ILE A 32 -20.68 1.10 5.32
N ALA A 33 -19.77 2.07 5.34
CA ALA A 33 -19.75 3.15 4.37
C ALA A 33 -19.52 2.67 2.92
N GLU A 34 -18.73 1.60 2.73
CA GLU A 34 -18.59 0.93 1.43
C GLU A 34 -19.93 0.39 0.90
N HIS A 35 -20.73 -0.25 1.77
CA HIS A 35 -22.03 -0.78 1.41
C HIS A 35 -23.02 0.34 1.04
N ASP A 36 -22.91 1.50 1.67
CA ASP A 36 -23.73 2.67 1.39
C ASP A 36 -23.24 3.48 0.16
N SER A 37 -22.26 2.96 -0.59
CA SER A 37 -21.61 3.63 -1.73
C SER A 37 -20.95 4.97 -1.39
N ALA A 38 -20.70 5.23 -0.10
CA ALA A 38 -20.04 6.42 0.41
C ALA A 38 -18.51 6.21 0.46
N ASN A 39 -17.90 6.02 -0.73
CA ASN A 39 -16.49 5.63 -0.86
C ASN A 39 -15.52 6.59 -0.16
N GLU A 40 -15.76 7.91 -0.24
CA GLU A 40 -14.90 8.91 0.42
C GLU A 40 -14.93 8.77 1.96
N THR A 41 -16.11 8.53 2.52
CA THR A 41 -16.28 8.25 3.96
C THR A 41 -15.60 6.95 4.36
N ALA A 42 -15.63 5.92 3.51
CA ALA A 42 -14.91 4.68 3.75
C ALA A 42 -13.38 4.90 3.80
N PHE A 43 -12.83 5.68 2.86
CA PHE A 43 -11.40 6.06 2.87
C PHE A 43 -11.01 6.78 4.16
N ALA A 44 -11.83 7.72 4.63
CA ALA A 44 -11.58 8.43 5.87
C ALA A 44 -11.58 7.52 7.11
N TYR A 45 -12.52 6.58 7.19
CA TYR A 45 -12.54 5.62 8.28
C TYR A 45 -11.34 4.66 8.23
N TYR A 46 -10.90 4.23 7.04
CA TYR A 46 -9.66 3.47 6.94
C TYR A 46 -8.43 4.29 7.34
N ALA A 47 -8.37 5.59 7.04
CA ALA A 47 -7.31 6.49 7.53
C ALA A 47 -7.20 6.44 9.05
N LYS A 48 -8.34 6.69 9.72
CA LYS A 48 -8.43 6.67 11.20
C LYS A 48 -8.10 5.30 11.77
N ALA A 49 -8.41 4.23 11.04
CA ALA A 49 -8.05 2.87 11.45
C ALA A 49 -6.53 2.65 11.42
N ILE A 50 -5.84 3.11 10.37
CA ILE A 50 -4.37 3.05 10.25
C ILE A 50 -3.69 3.89 11.34
N GLU A 51 -4.18 5.10 11.59
CA GLU A 51 -3.68 5.99 12.65
C GLU A 51 -3.81 5.36 14.04
N ALA A 52 -4.93 4.66 14.29
CA ALA A 52 -5.15 3.97 15.56
C ALA A 52 -4.26 2.73 15.70
N ASN A 53 -4.17 1.90 14.66
CA ASN A 53 -3.27 0.75 14.60
C ASN A 53 -2.97 0.36 13.14
N SER A 54 -1.74 0.59 12.70
CA SER A 54 -1.27 0.21 11.38
C SER A 54 -1.03 -1.29 11.19
N HIS A 55 -1.04 -2.09 12.25
CA HIS A 55 -0.70 -3.52 12.22
C HIS A 55 -1.95 -4.41 12.09
N LEU A 56 -2.84 -4.06 11.17
CA LEU A 56 -4.07 -4.80 10.91
C LEU A 56 -4.18 -5.15 9.43
N PRO A 57 -3.93 -6.42 9.02
CA PRO A 57 -3.95 -6.82 7.61
C PRO A 57 -5.28 -6.49 6.93
N LYS A 58 -6.38 -6.64 7.68
CA LYS A 58 -7.72 -6.50 7.13
C LYS A 58 -8.00 -5.11 6.55
N ILE A 59 -7.38 -4.07 7.12
CA ILE A 59 -7.52 -2.70 6.66
C ILE A 59 -6.96 -2.59 5.23
N TYR A 60 -5.74 -3.06 5.00
CA TYR A 60 -5.09 -2.95 3.70
C TYR A 60 -5.73 -3.84 2.63
N GLU A 61 -6.22 -5.04 3.00
CA GLU A 61 -6.98 -5.87 2.07
C GLU A 61 -8.22 -5.14 1.54
N LYS A 62 -8.99 -4.54 2.44
CA LYS A 62 -10.22 -3.83 2.10
C LYS A 62 -9.95 -2.55 1.34
N LEU A 63 -8.99 -1.76 1.80
CA LEU A 63 -8.58 -0.53 1.15
C LEU A 63 -8.02 -0.79 -0.25
N GLY A 64 -7.21 -1.85 -0.41
CA GLY A 64 -6.72 -2.31 -1.71
C GLY A 64 -7.86 -2.72 -2.65
N GLN A 65 -8.88 -3.43 -2.15
CA GLN A 65 -10.05 -3.81 -2.94
C GLN A 65 -10.86 -2.58 -3.38
N LEU A 66 -11.07 -1.61 -2.49
CA LEU A 66 -11.76 -0.36 -2.79
C LEU A 66 -11.03 0.44 -3.88
N LEU A 67 -9.71 0.57 -3.78
CA LEU A 67 -8.86 1.25 -4.76
C LEU A 67 -8.84 0.52 -6.12
N PHE A 68 -8.78 -0.81 -6.09
CA PHE A 68 -8.86 -1.63 -7.30
C PHE A 68 -10.17 -1.39 -8.06
N ASN A 69 -11.29 -1.36 -7.33
CA ASN A 69 -12.62 -1.11 -7.90
C ASN A 69 -12.74 0.31 -8.49
N LYS A 70 -12.04 1.29 -7.90
CA LYS A 70 -11.94 2.66 -8.41
C LYS A 70 -11.01 2.79 -9.63
N GLY A 71 -10.22 1.76 -9.93
CA GLY A 71 -9.21 1.79 -11.00
C GLY A 71 -7.87 2.40 -10.58
N GLU A 72 -7.68 2.73 -9.30
CA GLU A 72 -6.42 3.25 -8.76
C GLU A 72 -5.45 2.10 -8.45
N TYR A 73 -5.06 1.35 -9.48
CA TYR A 73 -4.28 0.12 -9.34
C TYR A 73 -2.92 0.30 -8.68
N ALA A 74 -2.22 1.41 -8.94
CA ALA A 74 -0.93 1.71 -8.33
C ALA A 74 -1.01 1.71 -6.80
N LYS A 75 -2.03 2.38 -6.26
CA LYS A 75 -2.29 2.48 -4.82
C LYS A 75 -2.81 1.16 -4.23
N ALA A 76 -3.65 0.45 -4.98
CA ALA A 76 -4.10 -0.88 -4.59
C ALA A 76 -2.93 -1.86 -4.40
N ILE A 77 -1.94 -1.82 -5.31
CA ILE A 77 -0.71 -2.59 -5.19
C ILE A 77 0.06 -2.24 -3.91
N ASP A 78 0.15 -0.96 -3.55
CA ASP A 78 0.82 -0.54 -2.32
C ASP A 78 0.14 -1.11 -1.08
N CYS A 79 -1.20 -1.12 -1.01
CA CYS A 79 -1.94 -1.81 0.06
C CYS A 79 -1.62 -3.31 0.09
N TYR A 80 -1.68 -3.98 -1.05
CA TYR A 80 -1.47 -5.43 -1.10
C TYR A 80 -0.02 -5.84 -0.81
N LYS A 81 0.96 -4.96 -1.04
CA LYS A 81 2.35 -5.15 -0.61
C LYS A 81 2.49 -5.15 0.90
N VAL A 82 1.70 -4.35 1.64
CA VAL A 82 1.71 -4.37 3.11
C VAL A 82 1.33 -5.77 3.61
N VAL A 83 0.37 -6.42 2.95
CA VAL A 83 -0.15 -7.74 3.34
C VAL A 83 0.45 -8.92 2.58
N ASN A 84 1.49 -8.67 1.76
CA ASN A 84 2.14 -9.65 0.90
C ASN A 84 1.17 -10.51 0.05
N ASN A 85 0.09 -9.90 -0.43
CA ASN A 85 -0.91 -10.58 -1.23
C ASN A 85 -0.52 -10.60 -2.72
N GLU A 86 0.36 -11.54 -3.09
CA GLU A 86 0.86 -11.68 -4.47
C GLU A 86 -0.27 -11.90 -5.50
N PHE A 87 -1.34 -12.60 -5.11
CA PHE A 87 -2.46 -12.89 -6.00
C PHE A 87 -3.15 -11.60 -6.46
N GLU A 88 -3.49 -10.73 -5.51
CA GLU A 88 -4.16 -9.46 -5.81
C GLU A 88 -3.24 -8.45 -6.48
N ILE A 89 -1.94 -8.44 -6.14
CA ILE A 89 -0.94 -7.62 -6.83
C ILE A 89 -0.88 -7.98 -8.33
N LYS A 90 -0.84 -9.28 -8.64
CA LYS A 90 -0.88 -9.76 -10.05
C LYS A 90 -2.19 -9.39 -10.73
N ALA A 91 -3.31 -9.45 -10.01
CA ALA A 91 -4.61 -9.03 -10.54
C ALA A 91 -4.62 -7.53 -10.90
N CYS A 92 -4.04 -6.68 -10.05
CA CYS A 92 -3.86 -5.24 -10.31
C CYS A 92 -3.03 -4.99 -11.57
N PHE A 93 -1.84 -5.59 -11.70
CA PHE A 93 -1.02 -5.43 -12.90
C PHE A 93 -1.75 -5.88 -14.17
N LYS A 94 -2.46 -7.01 -14.10
CA LYS A 94 -3.25 -7.51 -15.23
C LYS A 94 -4.38 -6.55 -15.61
N ALA A 95 -5.07 -5.97 -14.65
CA ALA A 95 -6.14 -5.00 -14.90
C ALA A 95 -5.58 -3.69 -15.49
N TRP A 96 -4.49 -3.17 -14.92
CA TRP A 96 -3.86 -1.94 -15.37
C TRP A 96 -3.31 -2.05 -16.79
N LEU A 97 -2.62 -3.15 -17.12
CA LEU A 97 -2.07 -3.40 -18.47
C LEU A 97 -3.16 -3.56 -19.53
N LYS A 98 -4.37 -3.97 -19.16
CA LYS A 98 -5.47 -4.04 -20.13
C LYS A 98 -5.92 -2.66 -20.59
N GLN A 99 -5.81 -1.66 -19.72
CA GLN A 99 -6.18 -0.27 -20.02
C GLN A 99 -5.08 0.41 -20.83
N ASP A 100 -3.83 0.29 -20.39
CA ASP A 100 -2.69 0.86 -21.08
C ASP A 100 -1.51 -0.11 -21.10
N LYS A 101 -1.30 -0.72 -22.27
CA LYS A 101 -0.25 -1.73 -22.47
C LYS A 101 1.15 -1.15 -22.55
N LYS A 102 1.28 0.17 -22.78
CA LYS A 102 2.57 0.83 -23.00
C LYS A 102 2.89 1.84 -21.91
N ASN A 103 2.14 1.83 -20.80
CA ASN A 103 2.39 2.71 -19.69
C ASN A 103 3.70 2.32 -18.96
N PRO A 104 4.73 3.20 -18.94
CA PRO A 104 5.99 2.94 -18.28
C PRO A 104 5.87 2.86 -16.74
N ASP A 105 4.89 3.53 -16.12
CA ASP A 105 4.64 3.47 -14.68
C ASP A 105 4.25 2.06 -14.22
N ILE A 106 3.56 1.30 -15.06
CA ILE A 106 3.22 -0.09 -14.75
C ILE A 106 4.49 -0.93 -14.64
N MET A 107 5.41 -0.78 -15.60
CA MET A 107 6.69 -1.48 -15.59
C MET A 107 7.53 -1.04 -14.38
N LEU A 108 7.52 0.25 -14.05
CA LEU A 108 8.19 0.78 -12.86
C LEU A 108 7.63 0.13 -11.59
N LYS A 109 6.30 0.09 -11.44
CA LYS A 109 5.64 -0.49 -10.26
C LYS A 109 5.87 -2.01 -10.14
N GLN A 110 5.93 -2.72 -11.28
CA GLN A 110 6.33 -4.14 -11.31
C GLN A 110 7.78 -4.31 -10.85
N ALA A 111 8.69 -3.43 -11.28
CA ALA A 111 10.08 -3.46 -10.87
C ALA A 111 10.22 -3.24 -9.35
N GLU A 112 9.55 -2.23 -8.80
CA GLU A 112 9.53 -1.93 -7.36
C GLU A 112 8.95 -3.10 -6.53
N TYR A 113 7.94 -3.80 -7.06
CA TYR A 113 7.42 -5.01 -6.43
C TYR A 113 8.49 -6.12 -6.40
N PHE A 114 9.11 -6.44 -7.54
CA PHE A 114 10.15 -7.47 -7.59
C PHE A 114 11.38 -7.13 -6.75
N GLU A 115 11.75 -5.85 -6.66
CA GLU A 115 12.78 -5.36 -5.76
C GLU A 115 12.39 -5.62 -4.30
N SER A 116 11.15 -5.31 -3.91
CA SER A 116 10.69 -5.52 -2.53
C SER A 116 10.68 -6.98 -2.07
N ILE A 117 10.56 -7.93 -3.01
CA ILE A 117 10.61 -9.38 -2.72
C ILE A 117 11.98 -10.02 -3.04
N GLY A 118 13.03 -9.21 -3.23
CA GLY A 118 14.39 -9.68 -3.44
C GLY A 118 14.68 -10.30 -4.80
N LEU A 119 13.74 -10.23 -5.76
CA LEU A 119 13.91 -10.73 -7.13
C LEU A 119 14.58 -9.68 -8.03
N PHE A 120 15.80 -9.30 -7.67
CA PHE A 120 16.53 -8.17 -8.28
C PHE A 120 16.74 -8.28 -9.79
N GLU A 121 17.00 -9.48 -10.32
CA GLU A 121 17.14 -9.64 -11.78
C GLU A 121 15.84 -9.32 -12.50
N LYS A 122 14.69 -9.78 -11.97
CA LYS A 122 13.38 -9.41 -12.51
C LYS A 122 13.17 -7.91 -12.37
N ALA A 123 13.43 -7.33 -11.20
CA ALA A 123 13.31 -5.88 -10.98
C ALA A 123 14.08 -5.08 -12.04
N LYS A 124 15.35 -5.43 -12.28
CA LYS A 124 16.17 -4.79 -13.33
C LYS A 124 15.55 -4.90 -14.72
N THR A 125 15.04 -6.08 -15.10
CA THR A 125 14.39 -6.25 -16.41
C THR A 125 13.19 -5.32 -16.58
N TYR A 126 12.37 -5.16 -15.55
CA TYR A 126 11.22 -4.26 -15.58
C TYR A 126 11.62 -2.79 -15.53
N TYR A 127 12.65 -2.40 -14.78
CA TYR A 127 13.17 -1.02 -14.83
C TYR A 127 13.70 -0.65 -16.22
N HIS A 128 14.43 -1.56 -16.89
CA HIS A 128 14.87 -1.35 -18.27
C HIS A 128 13.69 -1.24 -19.23
N HIS A 129 12.63 -2.02 -19.02
CA HIS A 129 11.42 -1.93 -19.82
C HIS A 129 10.67 -0.60 -19.59
N ALA A 130 10.58 -0.13 -18.34
CA ALA A 130 10.02 1.19 -18.03
C ALA A 130 10.82 2.30 -18.72
N PHE A 131 12.14 2.23 -18.66
CA PHE A 131 13.05 3.16 -19.33
C PHE A 131 12.84 3.20 -20.85
N SER A 132 12.66 2.04 -21.50
CA SER A 132 12.51 1.98 -22.97
C SER A 132 11.14 2.45 -23.47
N LEU A 133 10.11 2.41 -22.62
CA LEU A 133 8.76 2.86 -22.96
C LEU A 133 8.57 4.38 -22.80
N SER A 134 9.32 5.02 -21.91
CA SER A 134 9.21 6.47 -21.68
C SER A 134 10.13 7.27 -22.61
N GLN A 135 9.68 8.46 -23.04
CA GLN A 135 10.55 9.46 -23.68
C GLN A 135 10.97 10.58 -22.73
N ASP A 136 10.40 10.61 -21.53
CA ASP A 136 10.71 11.58 -20.49
C ASP A 136 12.07 11.24 -19.86
N GLU A 137 13.02 12.16 -19.97
CA GLU A 137 14.39 11.99 -19.46
C GLU A 137 14.45 11.99 -17.93
N ASP A 138 13.57 12.70 -17.24
CA ASP A 138 13.50 12.68 -15.78
C ASP A 138 13.02 11.31 -15.28
N PHE A 139 11.97 10.77 -15.93
CA PHE A 139 11.49 9.42 -15.66
C PHE A 139 12.57 8.37 -15.92
N LYS A 140 13.27 8.46 -17.06
CA LYS A 140 14.38 7.57 -17.41
C LYS A 140 15.50 7.62 -16.37
N ALA A 141 15.85 8.81 -15.90
CA ALA A 141 16.85 8.99 -14.85
C ALA A 141 16.42 8.29 -13.55
N VAL A 142 15.15 8.40 -13.15
CA VAL A 142 14.61 7.67 -11.99
C VAL A 142 14.76 6.15 -12.18
N ALA A 143 14.31 5.60 -13.30
CA ALA A 143 14.41 4.15 -13.57
C ALA A 143 15.87 3.66 -13.58
N TYR A 144 16.77 4.43 -14.20
CA TYR A 144 18.20 4.11 -14.26
C TYR A 144 18.87 4.16 -12.88
N ASN A 145 18.58 5.17 -12.07
CA ASN A 145 19.09 5.30 -10.71
C ASN A 145 18.65 4.12 -9.82
N LYS A 146 17.43 3.61 -10.00
CA LYS A 146 16.97 2.39 -9.30
C LYS A 146 17.78 1.16 -9.71
N ILE A 147 18.09 1.00 -11.00
CA ILE A 147 18.95 -0.09 -11.49
C ILE A 147 20.36 0.03 -10.89
N ALA A 148 20.95 1.22 -10.91
CA ALA A 148 22.27 1.48 -10.31
C ALA A 148 22.29 1.09 -8.83
N LYS A 149 21.29 1.55 -8.05
CA LYS A 149 21.15 1.22 -6.62
C LYS A 149 21.06 -0.28 -6.36
N ILE A 150 20.32 -1.02 -7.19
CA ILE A 150 20.27 -2.48 -7.10
C ILE A 150 21.67 -3.05 -7.32
N MET A 151 22.36 -2.64 -8.39
CA MET A 151 23.69 -3.17 -8.74
C MET A 151 24.75 -2.89 -7.67
N ASP A 152 24.71 -1.72 -7.04
CA ASP A 152 25.69 -1.31 -6.02
C ASP A 152 25.57 -2.10 -4.71
N ASN A 153 24.40 -2.72 -4.43
CA ASN A 153 24.17 -3.36 -3.13
C ASN A 153 23.34 -4.66 -3.18
N VAL A 154 23.42 -5.41 -4.28
CA VAL A 154 22.63 -6.65 -4.46
C VAL A 154 22.82 -7.63 -3.29
N THR A 155 24.05 -7.79 -2.80
CA THR A 155 24.38 -8.79 -1.77
C THR A 155 23.77 -8.46 -0.41
N ALA A 156 23.84 -7.21 0.05
CA ALA A 156 23.24 -6.83 1.34
C ALA A 156 21.71 -6.80 1.26
N GLN A 157 21.14 -6.39 0.11
CA GLN A 157 19.69 -6.43 -0.08
C GLN A 157 19.14 -7.86 -0.08
N ARG A 158 19.87 -8.82 -0.69
CA ARG A 158 19.53 -10.24 -0.61
C ARG A 158 19.58 -10.78 0.82
N GLN A 159 20.61 -10.40 1.59
CA GLN A 159 20.74 -10.82 2.99
C GLN A 159 19.61 -10.27 3.85
N ASN A 160 19.28 -8.98 3.73
CA ASN A 160 18.18 -8.36 4.47
C ASN A 160 16.83 -9.04 4.17
N PHE A 161 16.54 -9.32 2.89
CA PHE A 161 15.34 -10.06 2.51
C PHE A 161 15.33 -11.48 3.10
N ALA A 162 16.47 -12.19 3.06
CA ALA A 162 16.58 -13.53 3.64
C ALA A 162 16.32 -13.51 5.16
N THR A 163 16.78 -12.49 5.88
CA THR A 163 16.51 -12.30 7.31
C THR A 163 15.02 -12.07 7.56
N LYS A 164 14.38 -11.14 6.84
CA LYS A 164 12.93 -10.89 6.98
C LYS A 164 12.09 -12.14 6.70
N ALA A 165 12.46 -12.92 5.69
CA ALA A 165 11.80 -14.18 5.36
C ALA A 165 11.97 -15.25 6.47
N GLN A 166 13.08 -15.23 7.22
CA GLN A 166 13.34 -16.14 8.34
C GLN A 166 12.62 -15.73 9.62
N GLU A 167 12.38 -14.44 9.82
CA GLU A 167 11.67 -13.90 10.99
C GLU A 167 10.16 -14.23 10.98
N HIS A 168 9.67 -14.90 9.92
CA HIS A 168 8.24 -15.19 9.70
C HIS A 168 7.36 -13.92 9.73
N ASP A 169 7.96 -12.74 9.52
CA ASP A 169 7.21 -11.50 9.35
C ASP A 169 6.61 -11.48 7.95
N PHE A 170 5.41 -12.06 7.85
CA PHE A 170 4.68 -12.19 6.61
C PHE A 170 4.08 -10.84 6.17
N TYR A 171 4.25 -9.76 6.92
CA TYR A 171 3.69 -8.45 6.60
C TYR A 171 4.79 -7.40 6.45
N ASN A 172 4.56 -6.38 5.64
CA ASN A 172 5.52 -5.31 5.39
C ASN A 172 5.07 -4.01 6.06
N TYR A 173 4.78 -4.05 7.37
CA TYR A 173 4.29 -2.87 8.09
C TYR A 173 5.30 -1.71 8.14
N ASP A 174 6.59 -2.00 7.99
CA ASP A 174 7.65 -1.00 7.85
C ASP A 174 7.39 0.02 6.73
N MET A 175 6.64 -0.37 5.69
CA MET A 175 6.31 0.53 4.58
C MET A 175 5.20 1.53 4.93
N VAL A 176 4.47 1.31 6.02
CA VAL A 176 3.35 2.14 6.43
C VAL A 176 3.88 3.29 7.29
N ASN A 177 4.19 4.40 6.62
CA ASN A 177 4.60 5.66 7.23
C ASN A 177 3.65 6.80 6.83
N GLU A 178 3.93 8.02 7.30
CA GLU A 178 3.11 9.20 7.00
C GLU A 178 3.00 9.47 5.50
N GLU A 179 4.11 9.31 4.76
CA GLU A 179 4.16 9.47 3.31
C GLU A 179 3.30 8.42 2.58
N PHE A 180 3.36 7.16 3.00
CA PHE A 180 2.51 6.08 2.51
C PHE A 180 1.03 6.43 2.69
N THR A 181 0.64 6.81 3.91
CA THR A 181 -0.75 7.14 4.23
C THR A 181 -1.24 8.35 3.42
N LYS A 182 -0.40 9.38 3.27
CA LYS A 182 -0.69 10.57 2.46
C LYS A 182 -0.82 10.24 0.97
N ASN A 183 0.08 9.44 0.41
CA ASN A 183 0.02 9.03 -0.99
C ASN A 183 -1.21 8.15 -1.27
N LEU A 184 -1.59 7.34 -0.30
CA LEU A 184 -2.71 6.41 -0.41
C LEU A 184 -4.06 7.13 -0.32
N LEU A 185 -4.21 8.02 0.66
CA LEU A 185 -5.50 8.60 1.04
C LEU A 185 -5.64 10.09 0.64
N GLY A 186 -4.57 10.74 0.17
CA GLY A 186 -4.57 12.16 -0.19
C GLY A 186 -5.05 13.05 0.96
N ASP A 187 -5.72 14.15 0.62
CA ASP A 187 -6.27 15.11 1.60
C ASP A 187 -7.56 14.61 2.29
N VAL A 188 -7.96 13.34 2.08
CA VAL A 188 -9.16 12.77 2.74
C VAL A 188 -8.99 12.74 4.27
N VAL A 189 -7.74 12.71 4.74
CA VAL A 189 -7.38 12.79 6.17
C VAL A 189 -7.80 14.13 6.79
N GLU A 190 -7.72 15.24 6.05
CA GLU A 190 -8.01 16.60 6.57
C GLU A 190 -9.50 16.98 6.49
N LYS A 191 -10.28 16.31 5.64
CA LYS A 191 -11.69 16.68 5.37
C LYS A 191 -12.71 15.96 6.24
N CYS A 192 -12.28 15.08 7.13
CA CYS A 192 -13.18 14.26 7.95
C CYS A 192 -13.10 14.61 9.44
N ASP A 193 -13.25 15.90 9.74
CA ASP A 193 -14.02 16.35 10.90
C ASP A 193 -15.48 15.96 10.66
N LEU A 194 -15.77 14.67 10.85
CA LEU A 194 -17.13 14.13 10.84
C LEU A 194 -17.80 14.63 12.13
N TYR A 195 -18.73 15.57 11.94
CA TYR A 195 -19.66 16.15 12.92
C TYR A 195 -20.20 15.17 13.97
#